data_AF-A0A7Y8K9I4-F1
#
_entry.id   AF-A0A7Y8K9I4-F1
#
_cell.length_a   1.000
_cell.length_b   1.000
_cell.length_c   1.000
_cell.angle_alpha   90.00
_cell.angle_beta   90.00
_cell.angle_gamma   90.00
#
_symmetry.space_group_name_H-M   'P 1'
#
loop_
_entity.id
_entity.type
_entity.pdbx_description
1 polymer ?
#
loop_
_entity_poly.entity_id
_entity_poly.type
_entity_poly.pdbx_seq_one_letter_code
_entity_poly.pdbx_strand_id
1 'polypeptide(L)'
;MSDIDARLREDVHLLGELLGNTIREQYGDAFLDKIEQIRKGAKADRRGAGDELSTRLNQLQEDELLPVARAFNQFLNLANIAEQYQLIHRRDESQPAPFESRVLPELLARLQSEGHSNESLARQLARLEIELVLTAHPTEVARRTLIQKYDAIAAQLALQDHRDLTSAEREQIRQRLQRLIAEAWHTEEIRRIRPTPVDEAKWGFAVIEHSLWHAIPNYLRKADQALHAATGLRLPLEAAPI
;
A
#
# COMPACT_ATOMS: atom_id res chain seq x y z
N MET A 1 7.10 -7.87 -20.36
CA MET A 1 6.40 -6.90 -19.49
C MET A 1 5.28 -7.70 -18.82
N SER A 2 5.39 -7.96 -17.52
CA SER A 2 4.51 -8.89 -16.81
C SER A 2 3.07 -8.37 -16.77
N ASP A 3 2.09 -9.29 -16.72
CA ASP A 3 0.66 -8.99 -16.54
C ASP A 3 0.39 -8.07 -15.32
N ILE A 4 1.27 -8.14 -14.30
CA ILE A 4 1.29 -7.27 -13.12
C ILE A 4 1.42 -5.77 -13.49
N ASP A 5 2.25 -5.44 -14.47
CA ASP A 5 2.47 -4.05 -14.92
C ASP A 5 1.27 -3.52 -15.72
N ALA A 6 0.48 -4.39 -16.36
CA ALA A 6 -0.75 -3.98 -17.05
C ALA A 6 -1.87 -3.68 -16.05
N ARG A 7 -2.10 -4.58 -15.08
CA ARG A 7 -3.17 -4.43 -14.07
C ARG A 7 -2.92 -3.28 -13.12
N LEU A 8 -1.68 -3.12 -12.65
CA LEU A 8 -1.29 -1.96 -11.85
C LEU A 8 -1.62 -0.66 -12.58
N ARG A 9 -1.38 -0.59 -13.89
CA ARG A 9 -1.74 0.59 -14.69
C ARG A 9 -3.25 0.79 -14.78
N GLU A 10 -4.04 -0.29 -14.88
CA GLU A 10 -5.50 -0.21 -14.89
C GLU A 10 -6.04 0.33 -13.57
N ASP A 11 -5.57 -0.19 -12.42
CA ASP A 11 -6.00 0.27 -11.10
C ASP A 11 -5.59 1.72 -10.86
N VAL A 12 -4.33 2.08 -11.17
CA VAL A 12 -3.85 3.46 -11.07
C VAL A 12 -4.65 4.40 -11.97
N HIS A 13 -5.00 3.95 -13.19
CA HIS A 13 -5.81 4.74 -14.10
C HIS A 13 -7.24 4.94 -13.57
N LEU A 14 -7.88 3.88 -13.08
CA LEU A 14 -9.21 3.94 -12.48
C LEU A 14 -9.24 4.90 -11.28
N LEU A 15 -8.35 4.71 -10.30
CA LEU A 15 -8.30 5.56 -9.12
C LEU A 15 -8.01 7.02 -9.49
N GLY A 16 -7.12 7.24 -10.46
CA GLY A 16 -6.83 8.57 -11.00
C GLY A 16 -8.03 9.22 -11.71
N GLU A 17 -8.82 8.44 -12.46
CA GLU A 17 -10.05 8.89 -13.11
C GLU A 17 -11.09 9.33 -12.07
N LEU A 18 -11.32 8.51 -11.04
CA LEU A 18 -12.28 8.81 -9.98
C LEU A 18 -11.87 10.03 -9.14
N LEU A 19 -10.58 10.20 -8.86
CA LEU A 19 -10.04 11.40 -8.23
C LEU A 19 -10.21 12.62 -9.15
N GLY A 20 -9.91 12.49 -10.44
CA GLY A 20 -10.11 13.55 -11.42
C GLY A 20 -11.57 14.00 -11.50
N ASN A 21 -12.52 13.07 -11.46
CA ASN A 21 -13.95 13.36 -11.39
C ASN A 21 -14.31 14.15 -10.13
N THR A 22 -13.78 13.75 -8.98
CA THR A 22 -13.97 14.46 -7.70
C THR A 22 -13.43 15.90 -7.76
N ILE A 23 -12.24 16.08 -8.31
CA ILE A 23 -11.61 17.40 -8.46
C ILE A 23 -12.41 18.28 -9.43
N ARG A 24 -12.89 17.70 -10.54
CA ARG A 24 -13.75 18.39 -11.52
C ARG A 24 -15.04 18.89 -10.86
N GLU A 25 -15.69 18.05 -10.06
CA GLU A 25 -16.92 18.43 -9.36
C GLU A 25 -16.72 19.61 -8.40
N GLN A 26 -15.56 19.70 -7.74
CA GLN A 26 -15.29 20.78 -6.79
C GLN A 26 -14.72 22.05 -7.43
N TYR A 27 -13.78 21.94 -8.36
CA TYR A 27 -13.00 23.07 -8.89
C TYR A 27 -13.23 23.34 -10.38
N GLY A 28 -14.02 22.51 -11.06
CA GLY A 28 -14.34 22.64 -12.48
C GLY A 28 -13.28 22.05 -13.42
N ASP A 29 -13.64 21.98 -14.71
CA ASP A 29 -12.80 21.38 -15.75
C ASP A 29 -11.47 22.11 -15.97
N ALA A 30 -11.49 23.44 -15.94
CA ALA A 30 -10.30 24.26 -16.16
C ALA A 30 -9.20 23.97 -15.12
N PHE A 31 -9.58 23.68 -13.87
CA PHE A 31 -8.64 23.35 -12.81
C PHE A 31 -8.06 21.94 -12.99
N LEU A 32 -8.89 20.96 -13.35
CA LEU A 32 -8.41 19.61 -13.67
C LEU A 32 -7.44 19.63 -14.87
N ASP A 33 -7.74 20.42 -15.91
CA ASP A 33 -6.87 20.59 -17.07
C ASP A 33 -5.51 21.16 -16.69
N LYS A 34 -5.45 22.13 -15.76
CA LYS A 34 -4.18 22.64 -15.21
C LYS A 34 -3.37 21.52 -14.55
N ILE A 35 -3.99 20.69 -13.72
CA ILE A 35 -3.30 19.55 -13.06
C ILE A 35 -2.75 18.57 -14.12
N GLU A 36 -3.55 18.22 -15.12
CA GLU A 36 -3.15 17.34 -16.20
C GLU A 36 -2.01 17.91 -17.04
N GLN A 37 -2.01 19.22 -17.29
CA GLN A 37 -0.90 19.91 -17.93
C GLN A 37 0.38 19.86 -17.08
N ILE A 38 0.30 20.09 -15.77
CA ILE A 38 1.46 19.98 -14.87
C ILE A 38 2.01 18.55 -14.89
N ARG A 39 1.14 17.53 -14.82
CA ARG A 39 1.51 16.11 -14.89
C ARG A 39 2.21 15.75 -16.21
N LYS A 40 1.67 16.23 -17.34
CA LYS A 40 2.27 16.03 -18.68
C LYS A 40 3.64 16.71 -18.79
N GLY A 41 3.75 17.94 -18.28
CA GLY A 41 5.01 18.69 -18.23
C GLY A 41 6.09 17.93 -17.44
N ALA A 42 5.77 17.49 -16.21
CA ALA A 42 6.70 16.71 -15.40
C ALA A 42 7.20 15.42 -16.09
N LYS A 43 6.34 14.77 -16.89
CA LYS A 43 6.71 13.58 -17.67
C LYS A 43 7.63 13.92 -18.86
N ALA A 44 7.42 15.08 -19.50
CA ALA A 44 8.23 15.55 -20.61
C ALA A 44 9.62 16.03 -20.15
N ASP A 45 9.68 16.77 -19.05
CA ASP A 45 10.93 17.24 -18.42
C ASP A 45 11.82 16.06 -18.01
N ARG A 46 11.24 14.97 -17.48
CA ARG A 46 11.97 13.72 -17.19
C ARG A 46 12.61 13.09 -18.42
N ARG A 47 12.11 13.39 -19.63
CA ARG A 47 12.63 12.90 -20.91
C ARG A 47 13.56 13.90 -21.62
N GLY A 48 13.91 15.02 -20.97
CA GLY A 48 14.91 15.98 -21.43
C GLY A 48 14.36 17.22 -22.15
N ALA A 49 13.04 17.47 -22.13
CA ALA A 49 12.46 18.72 -22.62
C ALA A 49 12.35 19.71 -21.45
N GLY A 50 13.33 20.61 -21.29
CA GLY A 50 13.37 21.54 -20.14
C GLY A 50 12.52 22.80 -20.35
N ASP A 51 11.91 23.28 -19.25
CA ASP A 51 11.24 24.57 -18.97
C ASP A 51 9.70 24.62 -19.00
N GLU A 52 9.00 23.58 -19.47
CA GLU A 52 7.53 23.59 -19.48
C GLU A 52 6.91 23.50 -18.08
N LEU A 53 7.48 22.69 -17.18
CA LEU A 53 6.96 22.53 -15.82
C LEU A 53 7.12 23.81 -15.00
N SER A 54 8.31 24.38 -14.97
CA SER A 54 8.63 25.59 -14.19
C SER A 54 7.74 26.76 -14.60
N THR A 55 7.52 26.94 -15.91
CA THR A 55 6.65 28.00 -16.43
C THR A 55 5.20 27.82 -15.96
N ARG A 56 4.67 26.59 -15.97
CA ARG A 56 3.30 26.31 -15.53
C ARG A 56 3.12 26.47 -14.03
N LEU A 57 4.12 26.06 -13.23
CA LEU A 57 4.09 26.27 -11.78
C LEU A 57 4.10 27.77 -11.43
N ASN A 58 4.84 28.59 -12.17
CA ASN A 58 4.88 30.04 -11.96
C ASN A 58 3.58 30.76 -12.35
N GLN A 59 2.68 30.11 -13.09
CA GLN A 59 1.38 30.69 -13.51
C GLN A 59 0.24 30.37 -12.54
N LEU A 60 0.47 29.52 -11.54
CA LEU A 60 -0.52 29.18 -10.53
C LEU A 60 -0.83 30.39 -9.65
N GLN A 61 -2.10 30.62 -9.39
CA GLN A 61 -2.52 31.62 -8.42
C GLN A 61 -2.28 31.09 -6.99
N GLU A 62 -2.16 31.99 -6.01
CA GLU A 62 -1.83 31.62 -4.63
C GLU A 62 -2.89 30.70 -3.99
N ASP A 63 -4.16 30.90 -4.34
CA ASP A 63 -5.30 30.06 -3.93
C ASP A 63 -5.33 28.69 -4.62
N GLU A 64 -4.61 28.52 -5.74
CA GLU A 64 -4.49 27.26 -6.47
C GLU A 64 -3.36 26.37 -5.95
N LEU A 65 -2.36 26.93 -5.26
CA LEU A 65 -1.17 26.20 -4.81
C LEU A 65 -1.51 25.01 -3.91
N LEU A 66 -2.34 25.24 -2.90
CA LEU A 66 -2.72 24.20 -1.95
C LEU A 66 -3.58 23.10 -2.60
N PRO A 67 -4.66 23.41 -3.34
CA PRO A 67 -5.42 22.40 -4.09
C PRO A 67 -4.56 21.59 -5.06
N VAL A 68 -3.63 22.20 -5.79
CA VAL A 68 -2.72 21.50 -6.72
C VAL A 68 -1.78 20.55 -5.95
N ALA A 69 -1.14 21.02 -4.88
CA ALA A 69 -0.26 20.18 -4.06
C ALA A 69 -1.02 18.97 -3.46
N ARG A 70 -2.25 19.20 -2.98
CA ARG A 70 -3.12 18.13 -2.48
C ARG A 70 -3.51 17.13 -3.56
N ALA A 71 -3.83 17.60 -4.77
CA ALA A 71 -4.14 16.71 -5.89
C ALA A 71 -2.99 15.74 -6.18
N PHE A 72 -1.76 16.24 -6.30
CA PHE A 72 -0.59 15.39 -6.53
C PHE A 72 -0.28 14.45 -5.37
N ASN A 73 -0.46 14.89 -4.11
CA ASN A 73 -0.33 14.00 -2.96
C ASN A 73 -1.34 12.84 -3.02
N GLN A 74 -2.59 13.12 -3.36
CA GLN A 74 -3.62 12.09 -3.49
C GLN A 74 -3.39 11.14 -4.66
N PHE A 75 -2.96 11.65 -5.82
CA PHE A 75 -2.56 10.78 -6.93
C PHE A 75 -1.44 9.82 -6.51
N LEU A 76 -0.46 10.30 -5.74
CA LEU A 76 0.62 9.46 -5.22
C LEU A 76 0.10 8.43 -4.21
N ASN A 77 -0.73 8.84 -3.25
CA ASN A 77 -1.29 7.93 -2.26
C ASN A 77 -2.13 6.82 -2.91
N LEU A 78 -2.98 7.17 -3.88
CA LEU A 78 -3.79 6.20 -4.62
C LEU A 78 -2.92 5.25 -5.46
N ALA A 79 -1.86 5.75 -6.08
CA ALA A 79 -0.91 4.91 -6.80
C ALA A 79 -0.18 3.93 -5.87
N ASN A 80 0.24 4.39 -4.69
CA ASN A 80 0.87 3.55 -3.68
C ASN A 80 -0.10 2.46 -3.18
N ILE A 81 -1.38 2.78 -2.97
CA ILE A 81 -2.40 1.80 -2.57
C ILE A 81 -2.57 0.72 -3.65
N ALA A 82 -2.66 1.13 -4.93
CA ALA A 82 -2.76 0.17 -6.03
C ALA A 82 -1.51 -0.72 -6.13
N GLU A 83 -0.31 -0.17 -5.95
CA GLU A 83 0.94 -0.93 -5.95
C GLU A 83 1.00 -1.92 -4.78
N GLN A 84 0.70 -1.47 -3.56
CA GLN A 84 0.66 -2.32 -2.37
C GLN A 84 -0.35 -3.46 -2.53
N TYR A 85 -1.53 -3.17 -3.10
CA TYR A 85 -2.54 -4.18 -3.42
C TYR A 85 -2.00 -5.26 -4.37
N GLN A 86 -1.34 -4.86 -5.47
CA GLN A 86 -0.80 -5.80 -6.46
C GLN A 86 0.37 -6.64 -5.91
N LEU A 87 1.16 -6.11 -4.97
CA LEU A 87 2.27 -6.87 -4.35
C LEU A 87 1.78 -8.00 -3.46
N ILE A 88 0.66 -7.81 -2.75
CA ILE A 88 0.14 -8.78 -1.78
C ILE A 88 -0.85 -9.78 -2.38
N HIS A 89 -1.50 -9.42 -3.50
CA HIS A 89 -2.61 -10.19 -4.03
C HIS A 89 -2.18 -11.21 -5.09
N ARG A 90 -2.33 -12.50 -4.75
CA ARG A 90 -2.11 -13.64 -5.66
C ARG A 90 -3.48 -14.19 -6.09
N ARG A 91 -3.88 -13.94 -7.35
CA ARG A 91 -5.18 -14.43 -7.88
C ARG A 91 -5.18 -15.91 -8.28
N ASP A 92 -4.01 -16.48 -8.57
CA ASP A 92 -3.91 -17.79 -9.25
C ASP A 92 -2.67 -18.57 -8.78
N GLU A 93 -2.81 -19.89 -8.66
CA GLU A 93 -1.70 -20.78 -8.29
C GLU A 93 -0.58 -20.78 -9.33
N SER A 94 -0.90 -20.48 -10.59
CA SER A 94 0.06 -20.36 -11.70
C SER A 94 1.01 -19.16 -11.58
N GLN A 95 0.65 -18.15 -10.77
CA GLN A 95 1.56 -17.04 -10.50
C GLN A 95 2.61 -17.46 -9.46
N PRO A 96 3.89 -17.06 -9.64
CA PRO A 96 4.93 -17.37 -8.67
C PRO A 96 4.52 -16.81 -7.31
N ALA A 97 4.70 -17.61 -6.26
CA ALA A 97 4.38 -17.15 -4.91
C ALA A 97 5.20 -15.88 -4.57
N PRO A 98 4.62 -14.93 -3.79
CA PRO A 98 5.34 -13.75 -3.32
C PRO A 98 6.67 -14.14 -2.70
N PHE A 99 7.69 -13.29 -2.86
CA PHE A 99 9.04 -13.54 -2.35
C PHE A 99 8.98 -13.95 -0.88
N GLU A 100 8.22 -13.22 -0.08
CA GLU A 100 8.00 -13.38 1.37
C GLU A 100 7.48 -14.78 1.73
N SER A 101 6.66 -15.39 0.85
CA SER A 101 6.13 -16.74 1.06
C SER A 101 7.12 -17.83 0.69
N ARG A 102 8.15 -17.51 -0.11
CA ARG A 102 9.16 -18.46 -0.60
C ARG A 102 10.47 -18.40 0.16
N VAL A 103 10.84 -17.25 0.74
CA VAL A 103 12.15 -17.04 1.39
C VAL A 103 12.47 -18.12 2.40
N LEU A 104 11.58 -18.36 3.36
CA LEU A 104 11.85 -19.29 4.45
C LEU A 104 11.88 -20.76 3.98
N PRO A 105 10.90 -21.26 3.20
CA PRO A 105 11.00 -22.60 2.60
C PRO A 105 12.27 -22.80 1.75
N GLU A 106 12.61 -21.85 0.87
CA GLU A 106 13.80 -21.93 0.01
C GLU A 106 15.09 -21.92 0.86
N LEU A 107 15.15 -21.09 1.91
CA LEU A 107 16.26 -21.04 2.85
C LEU A 107 16.44 -22.36 3.60
N LEU A 108 15.37 -22.92 4.14
CA LEU A 108 15.40 -24.20 4.87
C LEU A 108 15.87 -25.34 3.96
N ALA A 109 15.34 -25.42 2.74
CA ALA A 109 15.75 -26.41 1.76
C ALA A 109 17.24 -26.29 1.40
N ARG A 110 17.74 -25.06 1.22
CA ARG A 110 19.16 -24.81 0.96
C ARG A 110 20.03 -25.30 2.14
N LEU A 111 19.67 -24.95 3.38
CA LEU A 111 20.42 -25.37 4.55
C LEU A 111 20.43 -26.89 4.75
N GLN A 112 19.33 -27.57 4.41
CA GLN A 112 19.31 -29.04 4.40
C GLN A 112 20.25 -29.62 3.33
N SER A 113 20.30 -29.02 2.14
CA SER A 113 21.22 -29.46 1.07
C SER A 113 22.70 -29.26 1.44
N GLU A 114 22.99 -28.30 2.32
CA GLU A 114 24.34 -28.04 2.87
C GLU A 114 24.69 -28.96 4.05
N GLY A 115 23.78 -29.86 4.46
CA GLY A 115 24.03 -30.89 5.47
C GLY A 115 23.64 -30.52 6.91
N HIS A 116 22.90 -29.42 7.12
CA HIS A 116 22.39 -29.07 8.44
C HIS A 116 21.26 -30.03 8.89
N SER A 117 21.34 -30.53 10.12
CA SER A 117 20.31 -31.46 10.64
C SER A 117 18.99 -30.75 10.93
N ASN A 118 17.89 -31.49 10.79
CA ASN A 118 16.53 -31.02 11.02
C ASN A 118 16.34 -30.48 12.44
N GLU A 119 16.90 -31.15 13.45
CA GLU A 119 16.83 -30.75 14.85
C GLU A 119 17.60 -29.45 15.11
N SER A 120 18.73 -29.25 14.42
CA SER A 120 19.50 -28.02 14.53
C SER A 120 18.71 -26.85 13.95
N LEU A 121 18.13 -27.01 12.76
CA LEU A 121 17.33 -25.97 12.11
C LEU A 121 16.11 -25.56 12.95
N ALA A 122 15.35 -26.54 13.45
CA ALA A 122 14.19 -26.27 14.31
C ALA A 122 14.60 -25.56 15.60
N ARG A 123 15.71 -25.96 16.23
CA ARG A 123 16.24 -25.33 17.44
C ARG A 123 16.70 -23.90 17.20
N GLN A 124 17.36 -23.63 16.07
CA GLN A 124 17.82 -22.29 15.72
C GLN A 124 16.63 -21.37 15.43
N LEU A 125 15.66 -21.82 14.66
CA LEU A 125 14.45 -21.03 14.36
C LEU A 125 13.67 -20.68 15.62
N ALA A 126 13.57 -21.62 16.58
CA ALA A 126 12.91 -21.39 17.86
C ALA A 126 13.66 -20.44 18.82
N ARG A 127 14.96 -20.19 18.57
CA ARG A 127 15.83 -19.32 19.39
C ARG A 127 16.12 -17.97 18.74
N LEU A 128 15.57 -17.71 17.56
CA LEU A 128 15.69 -16.39 16.95
C LEU A 128 15.06 -15.35 17.86
N GLU A 129 15.62 -14.15 17.83
CA GLU A 129 15.12 -12.99 18.56
C GLU A 129 15.20 -11.80 17.62
N ILE A 130 14.03 -11.31 17.19
CA ILE A 130 13.88 -10.23 16.23
C ILE A 130 13.09 -9.12 16.91
N GLU A 131 13.80 -8.08 17.36
CA GLU A 131 13.15 -6.94 18.03
C GLU A 131 12.84 -5.83 17.01
N LEU A 132 11.55 -5.55 16.81
CA LEU A 132 11.09 -4.48 15.92
C LEU A 132 10.83 -3.19 16.72
N VAL A 133 11.74 -2.22 16.62
CA VAL A 133 11.60 -0.93 17.29
C VAL A 133 10.83 0.05 16.40
N LEU A 134 9.57 0.30 16.75
CA LEU A 134 8.75 1.31 16.08
C LEU A 134 9.26 2.72 16.41
N THR A 135 9.52 3.52 15.39
CA THR A 135 9.94 4.92 15.54
C THR A 135 8.85 5.84 15.03
N ALA A 136 8.78 7.05 15.59
CA ALA A 136 7.86 8.06 15.08
C ALA A 136 8.27 8.48 13.67
N HIS A 137 7.32 8.57 12.74
CA HIS A 137 7.58 9.12 11.41
C HIS A 137 7.47 10.65 11.47
N PRO A 138 8.57 11.40 11.27
CA PRO A 138 8.64 12.83 11.57
C PRO A 138 7.72 13.71 10.68
N THR A 139 7.19 13.17 9.60
CA THR A 139 6.39 13.91 8.61
C THR A 139 5.02 13.30 8.32
N GLU A 140 4.72 12.08 8.80
CA GLU A 140 3.66 11.24 8.21
C GLU A 140 2.77 10.56 9.24
N VAL A 141 2.36 11.30 10.27
CA VAL A 141 1.24 10.84 11.10
C VAL A 141 -0.07 11.10 10.35
N ALA A 142 -0.28 10.34 9.28
CA ALA A 142 -1.55 10.28 8.56
C ALA A 142 -2.68 10.09 9.59
N ARG A 143 -3.76 10.87 9.47
CA ARG A 143 -4.88 10.78 10.41
C ARG A 143 -5.45 9.35 10.35
N ARG A 144 -5.81 8.77 11.50
CA ARG A 144 -6.45 7.44 11.59
C ARG A 144 -7.60 7.27 10.59
N THR A 145 -8.38 8.34 10.40
CA THR A 145 -9.51 8.38 9.46
C THR A 145 -9.09 8.19 8.01
N LEU A 146 -7.92 8.70 7.59
CA LEU A 146 -7.41 8.53 6.23
C LEU A 146 -6.89 7.11 6.02
N ILE A 147 -6.16 6.55 7.00
CA ILE A 147 -5.67 5.17 6.95
C ILE A 147 -6.85 4.21 6.75
N GLN A 148 -7.92 4.36 7.54
CA GLN A 148 -9.14 3.55 7.39
C GLN A 148 -9.80 3.69 6.01
N LYS A 149 -9.73 4.88 5.38
CA LYS A 149 -10.25 5.09 4.02
C LYS A 149 -9.35 4.40 2.99
N TYR A 150 -8.03 4.48 3.15
CA TYR A 150 -7.07 3.81 2.27
C TYR A 150 -7.20 2.28 2.35
N ASP A 151 -7.35 1.72 3.56
CA ASP A 151 -7.65 0.29 3.75
C ASP A 151 -8.96 -0.11 3.08
N ALA A 152 -10.00 0.73 3.18
CA ALA A 152 -11.27 0.49 2.53
C ALA A 152 -11.17 0.55 0.99
N ILE A 153 -10.34 1.45 0.44
CA ILE A 153 -10.06 1.51 -1.01
C ILE A 153 -9.35 0.23 -1.46
N ALA A 154 -8.31 -0.21 -0.74
CA ALA A 154 -7.62 -1.47 -1.03
C ALA A 154 -8.57 -2.67 -1.00
N ALA A 155 -9.50 -2.71 -0.03
CA ALA A 155 -10.53 -3.75 0.04
C ALA A 155 -11.52 -3.70 -1.14
N GLN A 156 -11.85 -2.52 -1.68
CA GLN A 156 -12.69 -2.43 -2.87
C GLN A 156 -11.95 -2.90 -4.13
N LEU A 157 -10.65 -2.60 -4.27
CA LEU A 157 -9.82 -3.16 -5.34
C LEU A 157 -9.79 -4.70 -5.26
N ALA A 158 -9.67 -5.23 -4.04
CA ALA A 158 -9.77 -6.67 -3.77
C ALA A 158 -11.09 -7.28 -4.21
N LEU A 159 -12.21 -6.58 -4.02
CA LEU A 159 -13.51 -7.07 -4.50
C LEU A 159 -13.62 -7.00 -6.02
N GLN A 160 -13.14 -5.92 -6.65
CA GLN A 160 -13.18 -5.72 -8.10
C GLN A 160 -12.41 -6.80 -8.88
N ASP A 161 -11.44 -7.40 -8.20
CA ASP A 161 -10.58 -8.47 -8.68
C ASP A 161 -11.35 -9.74 -9.11
N HIS A 162 -12.48 -10.02 -8.45
CA HIS A 162 -13.27 -11.23 -8.63
C HIS A 162 -13.76 -11.42 -10.08
N ARG A 163 -13.52 -12.62 -10.63
CA ARG A 163 -13.85 -12.95 -12.03
C ARG A 163 -15.35 -13.15 -12.28
N ASP A 164 -16.11 -13.39 -11.22
CA ASP A 164 -17.51 -13.79 -11.21
C ASP A 164 -18.50 -12.63 -10.96
N LEU A 165 -18.01 -11.38 -10.90
CA LEU A 165 -18.86 -10.21 -10.68
C LEU A 165 -19.79 -9.91 -11.86
N THR A 166 -21.06 -9.68 -11.53
CA THR A 166 -22.06 -9.10 -12.44
C THR A 166 -21.74 -7.64 -12.76
N SER A 167 -22.33 -7.11 -13.83
CA SER A 167 -22.20 -5.69 -14.20
C SER A 167 -22.69 -4.75 -13.10
N ALA A 168 -23.78 -5.12 -12.41
CA ALA A 168 -24.34 -4.35 -11.30
C ALA A 168 -23.38 -4.30 -10.10
N GLU A 169 -22.74 -5.41 -9.74
CA GLU A 169 -21.77 -5.44 -8.64
C GLU A 169 -20.51 -4.64 -8.95
N ARG A 170 -20.00 -4.72 -10.19
CA ARG A 170 -18.86 -3.89 -10.64
C ARG A 170 -19.18 -2.40 -10.52
N GLU A 171 -20.37 -1.99 -10.91
CA GLU A 171 -20.82 -0.60 -10.78
C GLU A 171 -20.95 -0.18 -9.31
N GLN A 172 -21.49 -1.04 -8.44
CA GLN A 172 -21.55 -0.77 -7.00
C GLN A 172 -20.16 -0.57 -6.38
N ILE A 173 -19.18 -1.40 -6.77
CA ILE A 173 -17.78 -1.26 -6.33
C ILE A 173 -17.20 0.07 -6.82
N ARG A 174 -17.40 0.42 -8.10
CA ARG A 174 -16.95 1.70 -8.66
C ARG A 174 -17.57 2.90 -7.92
N GLN A 175 -18.87 2.86 -7.62
CA GLN A 175 -19.54 3.90 -6.84
C GLN A 175 -19.04 3.97 -5.39
N ARG A 176 -18.67 2.84 -4.79
CA ARG A 176 -18.07 2.81 -3.45
C ARG A 176 -16.67 3.42 -3.47
N LEU A 177 -15.85 3.10 -4.47
CA LEU A 177 -14.54 3.72 -4.69
C LEU A 177 -14.66 5.23 -4.87
N GLN A 178 -15.57 5.71 -5.74
CA GLN A 178 -15.82 7.14 -5.96
C GLN A 178 -16.14 7.86 -4.63
N ARG A 179 -17.02 7.28 -3.80
CA ARG A 179 -17.36 7.85 -2.49
C ARG A 179 -16.15 7.89 -1.55
N LEU A 180 -15.39 6.80 -1.45
CA LEU A 180 -14.22 6.74 -0.57
C LEU A 180 -13.14 7.76 -0.98
N ILE A 181 -12.92 7.93 -2.29
CA ILE A 181 -11.98 8.92 -2.84
C ILE A 181 -12.47 10.34 -2.54
N ALA A 182 -13.76 10.63 -2.75
CA ALA A 182 -14.35 11.93 -2.40
C ALA A 182 -14.23 12.21 -0.89
N GLU A 183 -14.51 11.23 -0.05
CA GLU A 183 -14.35 11.35 1.40
C GLU A 183 -12.89 11.64 1.80
N ALA A 184 -11.92 10.96 1.18
CA ALA A 184 -10.49 11.22 1.40
C ALA A 184 -10.11 12.64 0.95
N TRP A 185 -10.57 13.06 -0.23
CA TRP A 185 -10.34 14.39 -0.79
C TRP A 185 -10.90 15.52 0.07
N HIS A 186 -12.09 15.35 0.64
CA HIS A 186 -12.69 16.36 1.53
C HIS A 186 -12.20 16.27 2.98
N THR A 187 -11.41 15.25 3.32
CA THR A 187 -10.77 15.15 4.64
C THR A 187 -9.50 15.99 4.66
N GLU A 188 -9.39 16.90 5.63
CA GLU A 188 -8.19 17.72 5.79
C GLU A 188 -7.01 16.86 6.28
N GLU A 189 -5.97 16.73 5.46
CA GLU A 189 -4.80 15.89 5.76
C GLU A 189 -3.75 16.66 6.55
N ILE A 190 -3.56 17.94 6.20
CA ILE A 190 -2.59 18.82 6.82
C ILE A 190 -3.04 19.10 8.25
N ARG A 191 -2.19 18.75 9.21
CA ARG A 191 -2.40 19.14 10.60
C ARG A 191 -1.96 20.58 10.77
N ARG A 192 -2.85 21.42 11.32
CA ARG A 192 -2.52 22.81 11.67
C ARG A 192 -1.61 22.92 12.89
N ILE A 193 -1.54 21.87 13.70
CA ILE A 193 -0.80 21.80 14.95
C ILE A 193 0.12 20.56 14.90
N ARG A 194 1.39 20.73 15.29
CA ARG A 194 2.34 19.63 15.40
C ARG A 194 1.80 18.58 16.41
N PRO A 195 1.82 17.28 16.07
CA PRO A 195 1.37 16.24 17.00
C PRO A 195 2.19 16.28 18.29
N THR A 196 1.54 15.96 19.40
CA THR A 196 2.23 15.75 20.67
C THR A 196 2.90 14.37 20.67
N PRO A 197 3.91 14.12 21.51
CA PRO A 197 4.48 12.78 21.68
C PRO A 197 3.41 11.72 22.04
N VAL A 198 2.34 12.12 22.73
CA VAL A 198 1.19 11.25 23.04
C VAL A 198 0.42 10.87 21.77
N ASP A 199 0.26 11.79 20.82
CA ASP A 199 -0.40 11.50 19.54
C ASP A 199 0.44 10.56 18.67
N GLU A 200 1.77 10.68 18.73
CA GLU A 200 2.70 9.77 18.06
C GLU A 200 2.65 8.36 18.68
N ALA A 201 2.64 8.27 20.02
CA ALA A 201 2.50 6.99 20.71
C ALA A 201 1.15 6.30 20.39
N LYS A 202 0.05 7.07 20.38
CA LYS A 202 -1.27 6.57 19.95
C LYS A 202 -1.27 6.05 18.52
N TRP A 203 -0.48 6.66 17.64
CA TRP A 203 -0.32 6.16 16.28
C TRP A 203 0.44 4.83 16.25
N GLY A 204 1.50 4.69 17.03
CA GLY A 204 2.19 3.40 17.22
C GLY A 204 1.24 2.29 17.68
N PHE A 205 0.33 2.59 18.62
CA PHE A 205 -0.70 1.63 19.04
C PHE A 205 -1.68 1.26 17.93
N ALA A 206 -2.07 2.20 17.07
CA ALA A 206 -2.95 1.90 15.95
C ALA A 206 -2.30 0.93 14.96
N VAL A 207 -0.99 1.06 14.70
CA VAL A 207 -0.23 0.11 13.86
C VAL A 207 -0.22 -1.28 14.48
N ILE A 208 -0.03 -1.35 15.80
CA ILE A 208 -0.06 -2.62 16.53
C ILE A 208 -1.45 -3.26 16.41
N GLU A 209 -2.51 -2.54 16.77
CA GLU A 209 -3.89 -3.04 16.82
C GLU A 209 -4.40 -3.48 15.44
N HIS A 210 -4.21 -2.64 14.42
CA HIS A 210 -4.82 -2.88 13.11
C HIS A 210 -3.98 -3.81 12.21
N SER A 211 -2.66 -3.90 12.44
CA SER A 211 -1.75 -4.65 11.56
C SER A 211 -0.98 -5.72 12.30
N LEU A 212 -0.07 -5.36 13.22
CA LEU A 212 0.88 -6.32 13.81
C LEU A 212 0.19 -7.40 14.65
N TRP A 213 -0.92 -7.05 15.30
CA TRP A 213 -1.74 -7.96 16.10
C TRP A 213 -2.21 -9.18 15.31
N HIS A 214 -2.49 -9.00 14.02
CA HIS A 214 -2.88 -10.09 13.11
C HIS A 214 -1.69 -10.62 12.31
N ALA A 215 -0.77 -9.75 11.90
CA ALA A 215 0.35 -10.11 11.04
C ALA A 215 1.34 -11.06 11.74
N ILE A 216 1.72 -10.80 12.98
CA ILE A 216 2.71 -11.62 13.71
C ILE A 216 2.21 -13.06 13.90
N PRO A 217 1.02 -13.32 14.46
CA PRO A 217 0.52 -14.69 14.59
C PRO A 217 0.35 -15.41 13.24
N ASN A 218 -0.08 -14.70 12.21
CA ASN A 218 -0.22 -15.26 10.86
C ASN A 218 1.15 -15.63 10.26
N TYR A 219 2.17 -14.81 10.47
CA TYR A 219 3.53 -15.11 10.05
C TYR A 219 4.09 -16.32 10.80
N LEU A 220 3.96 -16.37 12.13
CA LEU A 220 4.44 -17.51 12.93
C LEU A 220 3.77 -18.83 12.50
N ARG A 221 2.48 -18.79 12.14
CA ARG A 221 1.78 -19.96 11.59
C ARG A 221 2.36 -20.42 10.25
N LYS A 222 2.71 -19.49 9.36
CA LYS A 222 3.38 -19.80 8.08
C LYS A 222 4.79 -20.33 8.31
N ALA A 223 5.52 -19.75 9.26
CA ALA A 223 6.87 -20.19 9.62
C ALA A 223 6.87 -21.62 10.19
N ASP A 224 5.92 -21.94 11.07
CA ASP A 224 5.72 -23.29 11.60
C ASP A 224 5.38 -24.30 10.49
N GLN A 225 4.49 -23.93 9.57
CA GLN A 225 4.16 -24.77 8.40
C GLN A 225 5.39 -25.03 7.51
N ALA A 226 6.18 -23.99 7.23
CA ALA A 226 7.41 -24.11 6.44
C ALA A 226 8.45 -24.99 7.14
N LEU A 227 8.64 -24.80 8.46
CA LEU A 227 9.55 -25.63 9.26
C LEU A 227 9.10 -27.09 9.24
N HIS A 228 7.82 -27.35 9.43
CA HIS A 228 7.28 -28.71 9.44
C HIS A 228 7.40 -29.40 8.09
N ALA A 229 7.13 -28.68 6.99
CA ALA A 229 7.28 -29.21 5.65
C ALA A 229 8.73 -29.60 5.33
N ALA A 230 9.70 -28.81 5.80
CA ALA A 230 11.12 -29.09 5.57
C ALA A 230 11.66 -30.19 6.52
N THR A 231 11.36 -30.09 7.82
CA THR A 231 12.08 -30.85 8.86
C THR A 231 11.26 -31.94 9.55
N GLY A 232 9.93 -31.92 9.38
CA GLY A 232 8.98 -32.73 10.16
C GLY A 232 8.73 -32.22 11.58
N LEU A 233 9.49 -31.23 12.06
CA LEU A 233 9.37 -30.65 13.40
C LEU A 233 8.52 -29.37 13.39
N ARG A 234 7.94 -29.05 14.54
CA ARG A 234 7.11 -27.85 14.75
C ARG A 234 7.82 -26.86 15.67
N LEU A 235 7.45 -25.59 15.58
CA LEU A 235 7.88 -24.60 16.55
C LEU A 235 7.26 -24.93 17.93
N PRO A 236 8.03 -24.83 19.02
CA PRO A 236 7.48 -24.90 20.37
C PRO A 236 6.41 -23.83 20.59
N LEU A 237 5.40 -24.12 21.41
CA LEU A 237 4.32 -23.17 21.72
C LEU A 237 4.82 -21.91 22.43
N GLU A 238 5.94 -22.02 23.15
CA GLU A 238 6.58 -20.91 23.88
C GLU A 238 7.55 -20.10 22.99
N ALA A 239 7.80 -20.54 21.75
CA ALA A 239 8.70 -19.83 20.85
C ALA A 239 8.05 -18.55 20.32
N ALA A 240 8.60 -17.40 20.71
CA ALA A 240 8.21 -16.08 20.24
C ALA A 240 9.44 -15.35 19.66
N PRO A 241 9.85 -15.69 18.42
CA PRO A 241 11.06 -15.15 17.84
C PRO A 241 10.96 -13.70 17.34
N ILE A 242 9.77 -13.09 17.41
CA ILE A 242 9.46 -11.70 17.04
C ILE A 242 8.65 -11.09 18.17
#